data_AF-A0A7J9H295-F1
#
_entry.id   AF-A0A7J9H295-F1
#
_cell.length_a   1.000
_cell.length_b   1.000
_cell.length_c   1.000
_cell.angle_alpha   90.00
_cell.angle_beta   90.00
_cell.angle_gamma   90.00
#
_symmetry.space_group_name_H-M   'P 1'
#
loop_
_entity.id
_entity.type
_entity.pdbx_description
1 polymer ?
#
loop_
_entity_poly.entity_id
_entity_poly.type
_entity_poly.pdbx_seq_one_letter_code
_entity_poly.pdbx_strand_id
1 'polypeptide(L)'
;MMKGESSDQMHLLRSNIHKHENGDELESPLPNKNNTGVVDLLKHSRLDKGFSSRRLSFKRLDRYRDRDKDRDRDNHHDHDHHGTYLVDGSDELGDGAPPEWALLLIGCLLGLASGLLVAAFNKGVHVIHEWAWAGTPNEGAAWLRSQKLADTWHRILLIPVAGGVIVGMMHGLLEVLSQIRQSSSSQQEGFDLVAGVFPTIKAIQAAVTLGTGCSLGPEGPSVDIGKSCANGFSLTMENNRERRIALVAAGAASGISSGFNAAVAGCFFAIETVLRPLRAENSPPFTSAMIILASVISSTVSSALLGTEPAFTVPSYDLKSAAELPLYLILGMLCGIVSVVFTRLVSWFTKAFEFIKEKYGLPAVICPALGGLGAGMIALKYPGILYWGFTNVNEILHTGKTLSAPGIWLLTQLAAAKVVATALCKGSGLVGGLYAPSLMMGAAVGAVFGGSAAKLTNSAIPGIAAVAQPQAYALVGMAATLASVCSVPLTSVLLLFELTKDYRILLPLMGAVGLAIWVPSVANQNKETEISITRNLGRGYSSLYAAEELSDIEKAANHEVIDEDLLLEDLG
;
A
#
# COMPACT_ATOMS: atom_id res chain seq x y z
N MET A 1 48.27 15.10 29.36
CA MET A 1 48.54 14.88 30.80
C MET A 1 47.64 15.83 31.58
N MET A 2 46.59 15.33 32.24
CA MET A 2 45.56 16.08 33.02
C MET A 2 44.74 17.13 32.22
N LYS A 3 43.40 17.22 32.37
CA LYS A 3 42.57 17.86 33.44
C LYS A 3 42.88 19.36 33.64
N GLY A 4 41.89 20.25 33.78
CA GLY A 4 40.42 20.06 33.70
C GLY A 4 39.62 21.32 34.11
N GLU A 5 38.29 21.20 34.05
CA GLU A 5 37.25 21.84 34.89
C GLU A 5 37.52 23.20 35.59
N SER A 6 36.67 24.21 35.34
CA SER A 6 35.58 24.54 36.29
C SER A 6 34.61 25.62 35.73
N SER A 7 33.44 25.75 36.33
CA SER A 7 32.42 26.78 36.09
C SER A 7 31.73 27.09 37.42
N ASP A 8 31.67 28.37 37.82
CA ASP A 8 31.13 28.75 39.14
C ASP A 8 30.18 29.96 39.11
N GLN A 9 29.49 30.18 40.23
CA GLN A 9 28.12 30.70 40.30
C GLN A 9 27.92 32.24 40.46
N MET A 10 26.68 32.69 40.18
CA MET A 10 25.75 33.35 41.14
C MET A 10 25.31 34.84 40.99
N HIS A 11 24.13 35.08 41.59
CA HIS A 11 23.52 36.35 42.07
C HIS A 11 22.66 37.24 41.15
N LEU A 12 21.99 38.23 41.78
CA LEU A 12 20.58 38.61 41.55
C LEU A 12 20.25 40.10 41.80
N LEU A 13 19.19 40.58 41.13
CA LEU A 13 18.23 41.65 41.52
C LEU A 13 18.66 43.14 41.69
N ARG A 14 17.98 44.03 40.94
CA ARG A 14 17.27 45.23 41.49
C ARG A 14 16.29 45.86 40.47
N SER A 15 15.52 46.88 40.89
CA SER A 15 14.29 47.37 40.21
C SER A 15 14.01 48.89 40.33
N ASN A 16 13.31 49.43 39.30
CA ASN A 16 12.37 50.58 39.20
C ASN A 16 12.60 51.95 39.92
N ILE A 17 12.26 53.09 39.24
CA ILE A 17 11.21 54.10 39.65
C ILE A 17 11.17 55.42 38.79
N HIS A 18 10.04 55.64 38.07
CA HIS A 18 9.18 56.85 37.78
C HIS A 18 9.59 58.33 37.48
N LYS A 19 8.59 59.05 36.85
CA LYS A 19 8.36 60.52 36.56
C LYS A 19 8.78 60.99 35.12
N HIS A 20 8.26 62.04 34.44
CA HIS A 20 7.19 63.08 34.57
C HIS A 20 6.97 63.78 33.16
N GLU A 21 6.03 64.70 32.83
CA GLU A 21 4.55 64.91 33.01
C GLU A 21 4.03 66.07 32.07
N ASN A 22 2.75 66.06 31.61
CA ASN A 22 1.95 67.15 30.91
C ASN A 22 2.45 67.73 29.54
N GLY A 23 1.64 68.37 28.68
CA GLY A 23 0.17 68.64 28.64
C GLY A 23 -0.32 69.36 27.33
N ASP A 24 -1.66 69.44 27.14
CA ASP A 24 -2.44 70.34 26.23
C ASP A 24 -2.33 70.09 24.68
N GLU A 25 -3.15 70.55 23.70
CA GLU A 25 -4.43 71.32 23.49
C GLU A 25 -4.94 71.05 22.01
N LEU A 26 -6.04 71.50 21.33
CA LEU A 26 -7.33 72.22 21.57
C LEU A 26 -8.36 72.02 20.38
N GLU A 27 -9.68 71.93 20.66
CA GLU A 27 -10.94 72.17 19.84
C GLU A 27 -11.22 71.60 18.40
N SER A 28 -12.33 72.04 17.75
CA SER A 28 -13.28 71.31 16.85
C SER A 28 -13.70 72.12 15.57
N PRO A 29 -14.63 71.75 14.63
CA PRO A 29 -15.74 70.74 14.63
C PRO A 29 -15.98 69.89 13.34
N LEU A 30 -17.11 69.14 13.34
CA LEU A 30 -17.72 68.22 12.32
C LEU A 30 -18.57 68.97 11.24
N PRO A 31 -19.28 68.33 10.25
CA PRO A 31 -19.43 66.90 9.88
C PRO A 31 -19.27 66.55 8.36
N ASN A 32 -19.33 65.25 7.94
CA ASN A 32 -20.54 64.62 7.32
C ASN A 32 -20.32 63.25 6.58
N LYS A 33 -21.30 62.34 6.76
CA LYS A 33 -21.78 61.22 5.91
C LYS A 33 -20.95 59.94 5.58
N ASN A 34 -21.57 58.82 6.03
CA ASN A 34 -21.76 57.51 5.38
C ASN A 34 -20.63 56.46 5.30
N ASN A 35 -20.62 55.56 6.30
CA ASN A 35 -21.02 54.14 6.22
C ASN A 35 -20.77 53.31 4.93
N THR A 36 -20.33 52.04 5.02
CA THR A 36 -19.76 51.26 6.14
C THR A 36 -19.14 49.97 5.60
N GLY A 37 -18.11 49.43 6.26
CA GLY A 37 -17.67 48.06 6.07
C GLY A 37 -17.15 47.45 7.38
N VAL A 38 -17.54 46.19 7.62
CA VAL A 38 -16.93 45.09 8.40
C VAL A 38 -16.08 45.38 9.67
N VAL A 39 -16.22 44.47 10.65
CA VAL A 39 -15.33 44.20 11.82
C VAL A 39 -15.69 44.90 13.15
N ASP A 40 -15.57 44.10 14.22
CA ASP A 40 -15.52 44.39 15.67
C ASP A 40 -16.41 45.47 16.29
N LEU A 41 -17.47 45.01 16.99
CA LEU A 41 -17.76 45.52 18.34
C LEU A 41 -18.67 44.56 19.13
N LEU A 42 -18.12 43.89 20.15
CA LEU A 42 -18.54 44.00 21.55
C LEU A 42 -17.83 42.97 22.44
N LYS A 43 -17.10 43.46 23.45
CA LYS A 43 -16.47 42.66 24.51
C LYS A 43 -16.86 43.25 25.86
N HIS A 44 -17.09 42.39 26.85
CA HIS A 44 -17.39 42.70 28.25
C HIS A 44 -18.72 43.44 28.55
N SER A 45 -19.70 42.66 29.02
CA SER A 45 -20.28 42.95 30.35
C SER A 45 -19.55 42.10 31.41
N ARG A 46 -19.46 42.58 32.64
CA ARG A 46 -19.03 41.79 33.82
C ARG A 46 -20.27 41.33 34.58
N LEU A 47 -20.18 40.22 35.30
CA LEU A 47 -20.54 40.16 36.73
C LEU A 47 -20.07 38.86 37.38
N ASP A 48 -19.76 38.92 38.67
CA ASP A 48 -19.12 37.84 39.43
C ASP A 48 -20.11 36.82 40.01
N LYS A 49 -19.65 35.56 40.12
CA LYS A 49 -19.92 34.67 41.27
C LYS A 49 -18.87 33.57 41.31
N GLY A 50 -18.37 33.26 42.51
CA GLY A 50 -17.25 32.34 42.73
C GLY A 50 -17.66 31.01 43.37
N PHE A 51 -16.74 30.49 44.21
CA PHE A 51 -16.79 29.23 44.96
C PHE A 51 -16.45 27.92 44.21
N SER A 52 -15.19 27.49 44.44
CA SER A 52 -14.87 26.28 45.22
C SER A 52 -13.91 25.31 44.52
N SER A 53 -12.63 25.42 44.86
CA SER A 53 -11.63 24.39 44.53
C SER A 53 -11.73 23.20 45.49
N ARG A 54 -11.94 22.00 44.95
CA ARG A 54 -11.51 20.75 45.63
C ARG A 54 -10.67 19.90 44.69
N ARG A 55 -9.37 19.86 44.97
CA ARG A 55 -8.48 18.79 44.47
C ARG A 55 -8.77 17.52 45.25
N LEU A 56 -8.81 16.38 44.59
CA LEU A 56 -8.49 15.10 45.20
C LEU A 56 -7.54 14.35 44.26
N SER A 57 -6.33 14.08 44.75
CA SER A 57 -5.40 13.16 44.08
C SER A 57 -5.35 11.87 44.89
N PHE A 58 -5.37 10.72 44.22
CA PHE A 58 -4.87 9.49 44.81
C PHE A 58 -3.77 8.86 43.96
N LYS A 59 -2.92 8.07 44.60
CA LYS A 59 -1.54 7.81 44.16
C LYS A 59 -1.30 6.30 44.04
N ARG A 60 -0.52 5.92 43.02
CA ARG A 60 -0.02 4.55 42.76
C ARG A 60 0.46 3.86 44.04
N LEU A 61 0.16 2.58 44.19
CA LEU A 61 0.78 1.71 45.18
C LEU A 61 0.95 0.28 44.60
N ASP A 62 2.18 -0.07 44.25
CA ASP A 62 2.56 -1.41 43.79
C ASP A 62 2.77 -2.36 44.99
N ARG A 63 2.51 -3.67 44.83
CA ARG A 63 3.11 -4.70 45.68
C ARG A 63 3.22 -6.05 44.96
N TYR A 64 4.27 -6.80 45.29
CA TYR A 64 4.71 -7.99 44.57
C TYR A 64 5.30 -8.99 45.57
N ARG A 65 4.81 -10.25 45.59
CA ARG A 65 5.33 -11.41 46.35
C ARG A 65 5.41 -11.21 47.88
N ASP A 66 5.48 -12.23 48.74
CA ASP A 66 5.91 -13.65 48.76
C ASP A 66 4.93 -14.41 49.73
N ARG A 67 5.04 -15.67 50.18
CA ARG A 67 5.61 -16.99 49.75
C ARG A 67 5.45 -17.93 50.98
N ASP A 68 5.64 -19.24 50.79
CA ASP A 68 5.79 -20.26 51.85
C ASP A 68 4.52 -20.56 52.69
N LYS A 69 4.37 -21.70 53.38
CA LYS A 69 4.69 -23.12 53.09
C LYS A 69 4.23 -23.94 54.31
N ASP A 70 3.40 -24.95 54.10
CA ASP A 70 3.18 -26.11 54.98
C ASP A 70 2.37 -27.13 54.16
N ARG A 71 2.39 -28.45 54.34
CA ARG A 71 3.34 -29.45 54.87
C ARG A 71 2.55 -30.76 54.87
N ASP A 72 3.02 -31.74 54.10
CA ASP A 72 2.97 -33.20 54.32
C ASP A 72 2.00 -33.71 55.42
N ARG A 73 0.98 -34.56 55.14
CA ARG A 73 1.18 -36.01 54.93
C ARG A 73 -0.08 -36.84 54.59
N ASP A 74 0.15 -37.86 53.76
CA ASP A 74 -0.23 -39.29 53.84
C ASP A 74 -1.71 -39.80 53.93
N ASN A 75 -1.97 -40.77 53.02
CA ASN A 75 -2.81 -41.99 53.12
C ASN A 75 -4.30 -42.07 52.70
N HIS A 76 -4.48 -42.61 51.48
CA HIS A 76 -5.26 -43.81 51.08
C HIS A 76 -6.78 -43.95 51.30
N HIS A 77 -7.46 -44.31 50.19
CA HIS A 77 -8.62 -45.23 49.99
C HIS A 77 -9.86 -45.11 50.91
N ASP A 78 -11.09 -45.21 50.39
CA ASP A 78 -11.55 -46.31 49.52
C ASP A 78 -12.67 -45.96 48.51
N HIS A 79 -13.27 -46.99 47.90
CA HIS A 79 -14.07 -47.00 46.67
C HIS A 79 -15.50 -46.38 46.65
N ASP A 80 -15.87 -45.97 45.42
CA ASP A 80 -17.19 -46.01 44.73
C ASP A 80 -18.50 -45.54 45.41
N HIS A 81 -19.19 -44.62 44.74
CA HIS A 81 -20.48 -44.92 44.10
C HIS A 81 -20.87 -43.87 43.03
N HIS A 82 -21.70 -44.28 42.05
CA HIS A 82 -22.20 -43.43 40.97
C HIS A 82 -23.04 -42.24 41.47
N GLY A 83 -22.78 -41.04 40.94
CA GLY A 83 -23.65 -39.87 41.02
C GLY A 83 -23.73 -39.16 39.67
N THR A 84 -24.91 -39.17 39.05
CA THR A 84 -25.18 -38.39 37.82
C THR A 84 -25.15 -36.90 38.11
N TYR A 85 -24.25 -36.17 37.45
CA TYR A 85 -24.36 -34.73 37.30
C TYR A 85 -25.11 -34.39 36.01
N LEU A 86 -26.09 -33.52 36.13
CA LEU A 86 -27.06 -33.21 35.08
C LEU A 86 -26.47 -32.29 34.02
N VAL A 87 -26.91 -32.48 32.78
CA VAL A 87 -26.80 -31.46 31.74
C VAL A 87 -28.01 -30.54 31.87
N ASP A 88 -27.80 -29.38 32.50
CA ASP A 88 -28.65 -28.19 32.39
C ASP A 88 -27.88 -26.97 32.96
N GLY A 89 -27.94 -25.77 32.37
CA GLY A 89 -28.64 -25.40 31.14
C GLY A 89 -28.36 -23.95 30.72
N SER A 90 -28.85 -23.60 29.52
CA SER A 90 -29.11 -22.24 29.02
C SER A 90 -28.08 -21.12 29.31
N ASP A 91 -27.16 -20.91 28.36
CA ASP A 91 -26.79 -19.56 27.89
C ASP A 91 -27.28 -19.44 26.42
N GLU A 92 -28.60 -19.50 26.23
CA GLU A 92 -29.24 -19.35 24.90
C GLU A 92 -29.28 -17.87 24.49
N LEU A 93 -28.16 -17.38 23.92
CA LEU A 93 -28.02 -16.02 23.42
C LEU A 93 -27.66 -16.00 21.92
N GLY A 94 -28.70 -16.12 21.08
CA GLY A 94 -28.65 -15.67 19.68
C GLY A 94 -27.76 -16.46 18.72
N ASP A 95 -28.01 -17.76 18.53
CA ASP A 95 -27.31 -18.61 17.55
C ASP A 95 -27.77 -18.35 16.09
N GLY A 96 -27.51 -17.14 15.57
CA GLY A 96 -27.73 -16.76 14.17
C GLY A 96 -26.48 -16.88 13.29
N ALA A 97 -25.29 -16.94 13.91
CA ALA A 97 -24.03 -16.80 13.21
C ALA A 97 -23.71 -18.05 12.37
N PRO A 98 -23.50 -17.97 11.04
CA PRO A 98 -23.40 -19.15 10.19
C PRO A 98 -22.27 -20.10 10.64
N PRO A 99 -22.49 -21.43 10.59
CA PRO A 99 -21.54 -22.41 11.14
C PRO A 99 -20.21 -22.41 10.38
N GLU A 100 -19.14 -22.89 11.02
CA GLU A 100 -17.77 -22.80 10.46
C GLU A 100 -17.63 -23.40 9.06
N TRP A 101 -18.32 -24.51 8.77
CA TRP A 101 -18.32 -25.13 7.43
C TRP A 101 -18.96 -24.23 6.36
N ALA A 102 -19.93 -23.38 6.74
CA ALA A 102 -20.53 -22.42 5.83
C ALA A 102 -19.58 -21.26 5.53
N LEU A 103 -18.79 -20.80 6.51
CA LEU A 103 -17.72 -19.82 6.27
C LEU A 103 -16.66 -20.34 5.29
N LEU A 104 -16.25 -21.60 5.43
CA LEU A 104 -15.32 -22.23 4.49
C LEU A 104 -15.92 -22.35 3.08
N LEU A 105 -17.21 -22.69 2.97
CA LEU A 105 -17.94 -22.73 1.69
C LEU A 105 -18.04 -21.35 1.05
N ILE A 106 -18.35 -20.30 1.83
CA ILE A 106 -18.32 -18.90 1.38
C ILE A 106 -16.90 -18.51 0.91
N GLY A 107 -15.84 -18.93 1.61
CA GLY A 107 -14.45 -18.76 1.17
C GLY A 107 -14.16 -19.41 -0.19
N CYS A 108 -14.69 -20.61 -0.44
CA CYS A 108 -14.58 -21.27 -1.74
C CYS A 108 -15.32 -20.51 -2.86
N LEU A 109 -16.54 -20.02 -2.59
CA LEU A 109 -17.31 -19.22 -3.53
C LEU A 109 -16.65 -17.85 -3.81
N LEU A 110 -16.11 -17.21 -2.79
CA LEU A 110 -15.33 -15.97 -2.88
C LEU A 110 -14.07 -16.17 -3.73
N GLY A 111 -13.31 -17.25 -3.49
CA GLY A 111 -12.15 -17.60 -4.31
C GLY A 111 -12.51 -17.80 -5.79
N LEU A 112 -13.61 -18.51 -6.05
CA LEU A 112 -14.10 -18.76 -7.41
C LEU A 112 -14.55 -17.44 -8.09
N ALA A 113 -15.38 -16.63 -7.42
CA ALA A 113 -15.86 -15.37 -7.95
C ALA A 113 -14.73 -14.35 -8.21
N SER A 114 -13.80 -14.22 -7.24
CA SER A 114 -12.61 -13.37 -7.37
C SER A 114 -11.71 -13.84 -8.52
N GLY A 115 -11.47 -15.15 -8.65
CA GLY A 115 -10.64 -15.71 -9.71
C GLY A 115 -11.24 -15.47 -11.11
N LEU A 116 -12.56 -15.65 -11.26
CA LEU A 116 -13.26 -15.34 -12.51
C LEU A 116 -13.18 -13.85 -12.87
N LEU A 117 -13.40 -12.95 -11.89
CA LEU A 117 -13.43 -11.50 -12.13
C LEU A 117 -12.03 -10.92 -12.40
N VAL A 118 -10.99 -11.40 -11.71
CA VAL A 118 -9.60 -10.99 -11.99
C VAL A 118 -9.12 -11.56 -13.34
N ALA A 119 -9.48 -12.79 -13.69
CA ALA A 119 -9.19 -13.32 -15.03
C ALA A 119 -9.92 -12.54 -16.14
N ALA A 120 -11.18 -12.14 -15.92
CA ALA A 120 -11.92 -11.28 -16.84
C ALA A 120 -11.31 -9.88 -16.96
N PHE A 121 -10.86 -9.29 -15.85
CA PHE A 121 -10.14 -8.01 -15.81
C PHE A 121 -8.81 -8.08 -16.59
N ASN A 122 -7.97 -9.09 -16.34
CA ASN A 122 -6.72 -9.29 -17.08
C ASN A 122 -6.98 -9.51 -18.58
N LYS A 123 -8.00 -10.30 -18.95
CA LYS A 123 -8.41 -10.45 -20.35
C LYS A 123 -8.90 -9.12 -20.96
N GLY A 124 -9.57 -8.28 -20.19
CA GLY A 124 -9.93 -6.91 -20.57
C GLY A 124 -8.71 -6.02 -20.83
N VAL A 125 -7.69 -6.07 -19.97
CA VAL A 125 -6.40 -5.40 -20.19
C VAL A 125 -5.78 -5.84 -21.52
N HIS A 126 -5.73 -7.14 -21.79
CA HIS A 126 -5.18 -7.68 -23.05
C HIS A 126 -5.96 -7.22 -24.28
N VAL A 127 -7.30 -7.26 -24.28
CA VAL A 127 -8.12 -6.80 -25.42
C VAL A 127 -7.92 -5.30 -25.68
N ILE A 128 -7.88 -4.46 -24.63
CA ILE A 128 -7.59 -3.03 -24.78
C ILE A 128 -6.17 -2.82 -25.31
N HIS A 129 -5.19 -3.61 -24.85
CA HIS A 129 -3.81 -3.53 -25.30
C HIS A 129 -3.64 -3.91 -26.78
N GLU A 130 -4.24 -5.02 -27.22
CA GLU A 130 -4.23 -5.45 -28.63
C GLU A 130 -4.87 -4.42 -29.56
N TRP A 131 -5.96 -3.78 -29.14
CA TRP A 131 -6.59 -2.70 -29.90
C TRP A 131 -5.76 -1.42 -29.92
N ALA A 132 -5.25 -0.98 -28.76
CA ALA A 132 -4.48 0.25 -28.65
C ALA A 132 -3.14 0.16 -29.40
N TRP A 133 -2.46 -0.99 -29.32
CA TRP A 133 -1.14 -1.23 -29.93
C TRP A 133 -1.22 -2.04 -31.24
N ALA A 134 -2.40 -2.09 -31.88
CA ALA A 134 -2.67 -2.88 -33.09
C ALA A 134 -1.56 -2.76 -34.15
N GLY A 135 -0.86 -3.88 -34.39
CA GLY A 135 0.25 -3.97 -35.34
C GLY A 135 1.67 -3.87 -34.74
N THR A 136 1.84 -3.72 -33.43
CA THR A 136 3.14 -4.03 -32.78
C THR A 136 3.22 -5.53 -32.45
N PRO A 137 4.33 -6.23 -32.76
CA PRO A 137 4.49 -7.65 -32.46
C PRO A 137 4.75 -7.91 -30.97
N ASN A 138 4.67 -9.17 -30.55
CA ASN A 138 4.75 -9.62 -29.15
C ASN A 138 6.09 -9.31 -28.43
N GLU A 139 7.11 -8.87 -29.16
CA GLU A 139 8.37 -8.34 -28.60
C GLU A 139 8.22 -6.91 -28.05
N GLY A 140 7.09 -6.24 -28.30
CA GLY A 140 6.65 -5.02 -27.61
C GLY A 140 7.72 -3.93 -27.53
N ALA A 141 8.17 -3.65 -26.30
CA ALA A 141 9.15 -2.60 -26.02
C ALA A 141 10.54 -2.83 -26.65
N ALA A 142 10.93 -4.08 -26.94
CA ALA A 142 12.20 -4.39 -27.60
C ALA A 142 12.13 -4.09 -29.11
N TRP A 143 11.00 -4.41 -29.74
CA TRP A 143 10.70 -4.03 -31.12
C TRP A 143 10.59 -2.50 -31.27
N LEU A 144 9.83 -1.84 -30.37
CA LEU A 144 9.70 -0.37 -30.32
C LEU A 144 11.05 0.35 -30.16
N ARG A 145 12.05 -0.28 -29.55
CA ARG A 145 13.42 0.26 -29.40
C ARG A 145 14.26 0.14 -30.68
N SER A 146 13.91 -0.80 -31.55
CA SER A 146 14.64 -1.13 -32.78
C SER A 146 14.09 -0.39 -34.01
N GLN A 147 12.82 0.02 -33.95
CA GLN A 147 12.13 0.77 -34.98
C GLN A 147 12.54 2.25 -35.01
N LYS A 148 12.44 2.91 -36.18
CA LYS A 148 12.70 4.35 -36.30
C LYS A 148 11.66 5.17 -35.52
N LEU A 149 12.13 6.09 -34.67
CA LEU A 149 11.26 7.02 -33.91
C LEU A 149 10.29 7.80 -34.81
N ALA A 150 10.74 8.22 -36.00
CA ALA A 150 9.98 9.05 -36.93
C ALA A 150 8.60 8.46 -37.31
N ASP A 151 8.52 7.13 -37.43
CA ASP A 151 7.30 6.43 -37.84
C ASP A 151 6.41 6.08 -36.63
N THR A 152 6.99 5.96 -35.43
CA THR A 152 6.34 5.34 -34.27
C THR A 152 6.00 6.32 -33.13
N TRP A 153 6.59 7.52 -33.11
CA TRP A 153 6.42 8.48 -32.01
C TRP A 153 4.95 8.86 -31.73
N HIS A 154 4.15 9.01 -32.79
CA HIS A 154 2.72 9.30 -32.69
C HIS A 154 2.00 8.28 -31.79
N ARG A 155 2.26 6.98 -31.97
CA ARG A 155 1.64 5.90 -31.19
C ARG A 155 2.10 5.95 -29.73
N ILE A 156 3.42 6.01 -29.52
CA ILE A 156 4.06 6.01 -28.20
C ILE A 156 3.59 7.18 -27.32
N LEU A 157 3.32 8.35 -27.93
CA LEU A 157 2.83 9.53 -27.22
C LEU A 157 1.30 9.55 -27.06
N LEU A 158 0.54 9.29 -28.13
CA LEU A 158 -0.91 9.50 -28.13
C LEU A 158 -1.68 8.39 -27.41
N ILE A 159 -1.20 7.14 -27.39
CA ILE A 159 -1.92 6.02 -26.77
C ILE A 159 -2.02 6.22 -25.24
N PRO A 160 -0.93 6.50 -24.49
CA PRO A 160 -1.02 6.82 -23.05
C PRO A 160 -1.84 8.08 -22.75
N VAL A 161 -1.80 9.10 -23.62
CA VAL A 161 -2.63 10.31 -23.49
C VAL A 161 -4.12 9.98 -23.61
N ALA A 162 -4.50 9.20 -24.62
CA ALA A 162 -5.90 8.78 -24.82
C ALA A 162 -6.41 7.97 -23.63
N GLY A 163 -5.60 7.05 -23.10
CA GLY A 163 -5.89 6.34 -21.86
C GLY A 163 -6.12 7.26 -20.67
N GLY A 164 -5.23 8.23 -20.46
CA GLY A 164 -5.37 9.24 -19.41
C GLY A 164 -6.62 10.12 -19.56
N VAL A 165 -7.00 10.52 -20.78
CA VAL A 165 -8.25 11.25 -21.03
C VAL A 165 -9.48 10.41 -20.69
N ILE A 166 -9.52 9.14 -21.09
CA ILE A 166 -10.64 8.23 -20.79
C ILE A 166 -10.76 8.00 -19.27
N VAL A 167 -9.64 7.67 -18.61
CA VAL A 167 -9.59 7.42 -17.16
C VAL A 167 -10.00 8.66 -16.37
N GLY A 168 -9.54 9.83 -16.80
CA GLY A 168 -9.93 11.11 -16.24
C GLY A 168 -11.41 11.45 -16.44
N MET A 169 -11.98 11.12 -17.61
CA MET A 169 -13.41 11.31 -17.89
C MET A 169 -14.27 10.40 -16.99
N MET A 170 -13.85 9.16 -16.78
CA MET A 170 -14.47 8.25 -15.81
C MET A 170 -14.31 8.75 -14.37
N HIS A 171 -13.18 9.37 -14.02
CA HIS A 171 -12.96 9.94 -12.69
C HIS A 171 -13.87 11.13 -12.43
N GLY A 172 -14.05 12.02 -13.41
CA GLY A 172 -15.02 13.12 -13.34
C GLY A 172 -16.47 12.63 -13.19
N LEU A 173 -16.84 11.54 -13.87
CA LEU A 173 -18.15 10.90 -13.71
C LEU A 173 -18.35 10.35 -12.29
N LEU A 174 -17.33 9.73 -11.69
CA LEU A 174 -17.36 9.29 -10.29
C LEU A 174 -17.46 10.46 -9.30
N GLU A 175 -16.72 11.55 -9.52
CA GLU A 175 -16.74 12.75 -8.65
C GLU A 175 -18.12 13.44 -8.70
N VAL A 176 -18.77 13.48 -9.87
CA VAL A 176 -20.17 13.95 -9.99
C VAL A 176 -21.16 12.99 -9.33
N LEU A 177 -21.02 11.68 -9.52
CA LEU A 177 -21.94 10.68 -8.94
C LEU A 177 -21.85 10.64 -7.40
N SER A 178 -20.66 10.86 -6.83
CA SER A 178 -20.48 10.96 -5.37
C SER A 178 -21.06 12.25 -4.79
N GLN A 179 -20.93 13.39 -5.49
CA GLN A 179 -21.57 14.65 -5.11
C GLN A 179 -23.10 14.55 -5.15
N ILE A 180 -23.67 13.90 -6.17
CA ILE A 180 -25.12 13.62 -6.24
C ILE A 180 -25.55 12.79 -5.02
N ARG A 181 -24.83 11.69 -4.69
CA ARG A 181 -25.11 10.88 -3.48
C ARG A 181 -25.11 11.72 -2.19
N GLN A 182 -24.11 12.59 -2.00
CA GLN A 182 -24.02 13.48 -0.83
C GLN A 182 -25.14 14.53 -0.79
N SER A 183 -25.68 14.94 -1.93
CA SER A 183 -26.84 15.85 -2.00
C SER A 183 -28.19 15.15 -1.80
N SER A 184 -28.26 13.82 -2.00
CA SER A 184 -29.48 13.01 -1.87
C SER A 184 -29.60 12.31 -0.52
N SER A 185 -28.54 12.23 0.28
CA SER A 185 -28.52 11.51 1.57
C SER A 185 -29.30 12.18 2.71
N SER A 186 -30.27 13.04 2.39
CA SER A 186 -31.29 13.50 3.33
C SER A 186 -32.59 12.69 3.23
N GLN A 187 -32.77 11.80 2.23
CA GLN A 187 -34.01 11.04 2.10
C GLN A 187 -33.86 9.68 1.35
N GLN A 188 -34.32 8.62 2.03
CA GLN A 188 -34.58 7.24 1.59
C GLN A 188 -33.41 6.24 1.41
N GLU A 189 -33.71 5.00 1.82
CA GLU A 189 -32.86 3.79 1.85
C GLU A 189 -32.68 3.17 0.45
N GLY A 190 -32.18 3.96 -0.50
CA GLY A 190 -32.11 3.60 -1.92
C GLY A 190 -30.96 2.66 -2.32
N PHE A 191 -31.01 1.38 -1.89
CA PHE A 191 -30.23 0.21 -2.36
C PHE A 191 -28.69 0.34 -2.52
N ASP A 192 -27.96 -0.64 -1.98
CA ASP A 192 -26.49 -0.76 -2.03
C ASP A 192 -25.88 -1.04 -3.43
N LEU A 193 -26.67 -0.88 -4.50
CA LEU A 193 -26.28 -1.03 -5.90
C LEU A 193 -25.06 -0.14 -6.25
N VAL A 194 -24.93 1.01 -5.58
CA VAL A 194 -23.79 1.93 -5.74
C VAL A 194 -22.47 1.33 -5.25
N ALA A 195 -22.46 0.53 -4.18
CA ALA A 195 -21.23 -0.07 -3.65
C ALA A 195 -20.60 -1.11 -4.60
N GLY A 196 -21.41 -1.81 -5.41
CA GLY A 196 -20.91 -2.67 -6.49
C GLY A 196 -20.42 -1.93 -7.73
N VAL A 197 -20.88 -0.70 -7.95
CA VAL A 197 -20.53 0.11 -9.14
C VAL A 197 -19.18 0.82 -8.99
N PHE A 198 -18.80 1.28 -7.80
CA PHE A 198 -17.49 1.93 -7.59
C PHE A 198 -16.28 1.01 -7.91
N PRO A 199 -16.19 -0.25 -7.42
CA PRO A 199 -15.07 -1.14 -7.69
C PRO A 199 -15.00 -1.60 -9.15
N THR A 200 -16.15 -1.82 -9.80
CA THR A 200 -16.18 -2.17 -11.23
C THR A 200 -15.71 -1.00 -12.10
N ILE A 201 -16.04 0.25 -11.76
CA ILE A 201 -15.49 1.43 -12.45
C ILE A 201 -13.98 1.59 -12.17
N LYS A 202 -13.50 1.41 -10.92
CA LYS A 202 -12.04 1.37 -10.61
C LYS A 202 -11.32 0.32 -11.48
N ALA A 203 -11.88 -0.88 -11.62
CA ALA A 203 -11.33 -1.95 -12.44
C ALA A 203 -11.29 -1.59 -13.94
N ILE A 204 -12.32 -0.97 -14.49
CA ILE A 204 -12.32 -0.51 -15.90
C ILE A 204 -11.31 0.63 -16.11
N GLN A 205 -11.19 1.59 -15.17
CA GLN A 205 -10.16 2.62 -15.21
C GLN A 205 -8.74 2.02 -15.21
N ALA A 206 -8.50 1.00 -14.40
CA ALA A 206 -7.25 0.26 -14.43
C ALA A 206 -7.04 -0.48 -15.76
N ALA A 207 -8.08 -1.10 -16.31
CA ALA A 207 -7.99 -1.84 -17.57
C ALA A 207 -7.59 -0.91 -18.75
N VAL A 208 -8.18 0.28 -18.80
CA VAL A 208 -7.80 1.33 -19.77
C VAL A 208 -6.36 1.83 -19.51
N THR A 209 -6.01 2.12 -18.25
CA THR A 209 -4.67 2.59 -17.86
C THR A 209 -3.58 1.61 -18.31
N LEU A 210 -3.76 0.32 -18.05
CA LEU A 210 -2.79 -0.74 -18.36
C LEU A 210 -2.80 -1.10 -19.85
N GLY A 211 -3.98 -1.19 -20.47
CA GLY A 211 -4.11 -1.48 -21.90
C GLY A 211 -3.46 -0.41 -22.80
N THR A 212 -3.57 0.87 -22.41
CA THR A 212 -2.83 1.98 -23.06
C THR A 212 -1.34 2.06 -22.69
N GLY A 213 -0.84 1.13 -21.88
CA GLY A 213 0.59 1.00 -21.60
C GLY A 213 1.16 1.95 -20.54
N CYS A 214 0.33 2.68 -19.78
CA CYS A 214 0.83 3.53 -18.68
C CYS A 214 1.61 2.69 -17.64
N SER A 215 2.60 3.31 -16.97
CA SER A 215 3.59 2.60 -16.14
C SER A 215 3.06 2.21 -14.76
N LEU A 216 2.05 1.33 -14.71
CA LEU A 216 1.42 0.76 -13.52
C LEU A 216 1.30 -0.78 -13.67
N GLY A 217 0.62 -1.48 -12.76
CA GLY A 217 0.35 -2.93 -12.84
C GLY A 217 -1.08 -3.33 -12.43
N PRO A 218 -1.52 -4.56 -12.77
CA PRO A 218 -2.88 -5.05 -12.50
C PRO A 218 -3.14 -5.39 -11.03
N GLU A 219 -2.11 -5.73 -10.26
CA GLU A 219 -2.23 -6.39 -8.96
C GLU A 219 -3.04 -5.62 -7.90
N GLY A 220 -2.93 -4.29 -7.88
CA GLY A 220 -3.70 -3.44 -6.97
C GLY A 220 -5.20 -3.53 -7.26
N PRO A 221 -5.63 -3.22 -8.50
CA PRO A 221 -6.97 -3.53 -8.98
C PRO A 221 -7.44 -4.97 -8.74
N SER A 222 -6.57 -5.99 -8.87
CA SER A 222 -6.92 -7.38 -8.55
C SER A 222 -7.28 -7.57 -7.07
N VAL A 223 -6.56 -6.92 -6.16
CA VAL A 223 -6.89 -6.87 -4.72
C VAL A 223 -8.19 -6.12 -4.46
N ASP A 224 -8.42 -4.98 -5.12
CA ASP A 224 -9.66 -4.21 -4.99
C ASP A 224 -10.88 -5.01 -5.48
N ILE A 225 -10.75 -5.77 -6.57
CA ILE A 225 -11.77 -6.71 -7.07
C ILE A 225 -12.06 -7.80 -6.02
N GLY A 226 -11.03 -8.44 -5.48
CA GLY A 226 -11.18 -9.49 -4.47
C GLY A 226 -11.82 -8.98 -3.17
N LYS A 227 -11.41 -7.80 -2.69
CA LYS A 227 -12.04 -7.10 -1.55
C LYS A 227 -13.49 -6.70 -1.85
N SER A 228 -13.80 -6.26 -3.08
CA SER A 228 -15.17 -5.97 -3.50
C SER A 228 -16.05 -7.22 -3.50
N CYS A 229 -15.52 -8.37 -3.89
CA CYS A 229 -16.23 -9.65 -3.80
C CYS A 229 -16.52 -9.99 -2.32
N ALA A 230 -15.51 -9.88 -1.45
CA ALA A 230 -15.68 -10.10 -0.02
C ALA A 230 -16.73 -9.18 0.62
N ASN A 231 -16.77 -7.90 0.25
CA ASN A 231 -17.80 -6.98 0.72
C ASN A 231 -19.19 -7.43 0.27
N GLY A 232 -19.37 -7.84 -0.99
CA GLY A 232 -20.65 -8.36 -1.50
C GLY A 232 -21.13 -9.62 -0.75
N PHE A 233 -20.22 -10.55 -0.42
CA PHE A 233 -20.55 -11.70 0.42
C PHE A 233 -20.79 -11.31 1.90
N SER A 234 -20.16 -10.23 2.41
CA SER A 234 -20.36 -9.78 3.79
C SER A 234 -21.80 -9.32 4.08
N LEU A 235 -22.50 -8.79 3.07
CA LEU A 235 -23.92 -8.42 3.16
C LEU A 235 -24.86 -9.62 3.43
N THR A 236 -24.39 -10.85 3.17
CA THR A 236 -25.16 -12.09 3.42
C THR A 236 -24.84 -12.73 4.77
N MET A 237 -24.15 -12.02 5.67
CA MET A 237 -23.72 -12.51 6.97
C MET A 237 -24.01 -11.48 8.07
N GLU A 238 -24.35 -11.95 9.27
CA GLU A 238 -24.57 -11.10 10.43
C GLU A 238 -23.33 -10.26 10.80
N ASN A 239 -23.54 -9.17 11.55
CA ASN A 239 -22.55 -8.10 11.80
C ASN A 239 -21.42 -8.49 12.78
N ASN A 240 -20.77 -9.64 12.54
CA ASN A 240 -19.58 -10.05 13.25
C ASN A 240 -18.33 -9.46 12.58
N ARG A 241 -17.78 -8.42 13.21
CA ARG A 241 -16.57 -7.71 12.77
C ARG A 241 -15.38 -8.63 12.46
N GLU A 242 -15.13 -9.67 13.27
CA GLU A 242 -13.99 -10.57 13.04
C GLU A 242 -14.18 -11.39 11.76
N ARG A 243 -15.39 -11.93 11.55
CA ARG A 243 -15.74 -12.68 10.33
C ARG A 243 -15.70 -11.79 9.09
N ARG A 244 -16.12 -10.53 9.18
CA ARG A 244 -16.02 -9.54 8.09
C ARG A 244 -14.56 -9.21 7.76
N ILE A 245 -13.70 -9.02 8.76
CA ILE A 245 -12.24 -8.84 8.56
C ILE A 245 -11.62 -10.08 7.92
N ALA A 246 -11.96 -11.28 8.38
CA ALA A 246 -11.51 -12.54 7.80
C ALA A 246 -11.93 -12.68 6.32
N LEU A 247 -13.16 -12.28 5.99
CA LEU A 247 -13.69 -12.35 4.62
C LEU A 247 -12.98 -11.34 3.69
N VAL A 248 -12.76 -10.10 4.14
CA VAL A 248 -11.98 -9.09 3.40
C VAL A 248 -10.52 -9.52 3.23
N ALA A 249 -9.93 -10.18 4.23
CA ALA A 249 -8.60 -10.77 4.12
C ALA A 249 -8.57 -11.93 3.09
N ALA A 250 -9.58 -12.81 3.08
CA ALA A 250 -9.69 -13.87 2.08
C ALA A 250 -9.88 -13.31 0.65
N GLY A 251 -10.64 -12.22 0.50
CA GLY A 251 -10.78 -11.49 -0.77
C GLY A 251 -9.48 -10.81 -1.22
N ALA A 252 -8.73 -10.21 -0.30
CA ALA A 252 -7.42 -9.63 -0.60
C ALA A 252 -6.40 -10.71 -1.03
N ALA A 253 -6.43 -11.88 -0.38
CA ALA A 253 -5.63 -13.04 -0.78
C ALA A 253 -6.03 -13.53 -2.18
N SER A 254 -7.32 -13.79 -2.42
CA SER A 254 -7.81 -14.26 -3.72
C SER A 254 -7.47 -13.30 -4.87
N GLY A 255 -7.44 -11.99 -4.61
CA GLY A 255 -7.00 -10.96 -5.56
C GLY A 255 -5.52 -11.08 -5.96
N ILE A 256 -4.59 -11.14 -4.99
CA ILE A 256 -3.16 -11.38 -5.29
C ILE A 256 -2.95 -12.72 -5.97
N SER A 257 -3.58 -13.79 -5.46
CA SER A 257 -3.36 -15.15 -5.94
C SER A 257 -3.83 -15.35 -7.39
N SER A 258 -4.87 -14.65 -7.83
CA SER A 258 -5.33 -14.67 -9.23
C SER A 258 -4.57 -13.71 -10.14
N GLY A 259 -4.10 -12.56 -9.63
CA GLY A 259 -3.29 -11.60 -10.39
C GLY A 259 -1.91 -12.17 -10.75
N PHE A 260 -1.22 -12.73 -9.75
CA PHE A 260 0.13 -13.29 -9.89
C PHE A 260 0.18 -14.80 -10.17
N ASN A 261 -0.93 -15.53 -10.06
CA ASN A 261 -0.93 -17.00 -10.05
C ASN A 261 -0.04 -17.59 -8.93
N ALA A 262 -0.12 -16.98 -7.74
CA ALA A 262 0.79 -17.20 -6.61
C ALA A 262 -0.01 -17.30 -5.30
N ALA A 263 -0.42 -18.52 -4.94
CA ALA A 263 -1.38 -18.78 -3.87
C ALA A 263 -0.76 -18.61 -2.47
N VAL A 264 0.48 -19.04 -2.26
CA VAL A 264 1.17 -18.88 -0.97
C VAL A 264 1.44 -17.40 -0.70
N ALA A 265 1.85 -16.64 -1.73
CA ALA A 265 2.04 -15.20 -1.66
C ALA A 265 0.76 -14.46 -1.26
N GLY A 266 -0.40 -14.77 -1.87
CA GLY A 266 -1.67 -14.14 -1.53
C GLY A 266 -2.13 -14.42 -0.09
N CYS A 267 -1.88 -15.62 0.44
CA CYS A 267 -2.15 -15.94 1.83
C CYS A 267 -1.32 -15.07 2.80
N PHE A 268 -0.01 -14.94 2.54
CA PHE A 268 0.87 -14.11 3.37
C PHE A 268 0.59 -12.62 3.20
N PHE A 269 0.20 -12.16 2.01
CA PHE A 269 -0.26 -10.80 1.78
C PHE A 269 -1.42 -10.42 2.72
N ALA A 270 -2.48 -11.23 2.75
CA ALA A 270 -3.63 -10.95 3.61
C ALA A 270 -3.28 -10.91 5.11
N ILE A 271 -2.34 -11.76 5.55
CA ILE A 271 -1.83 -11.71 6.92
C ILE A 271 -1.02 -10.42 7.18
N GLU A 272 -0.14 -10.05 6.25
CA GLU A 272 0.83 -8.96 6.36
C GLU A 272 0.20 -7.57 6.21
N THR A 273 -0.82 -7.40 5.35
CA THR A 273 -1.46 -6.11 5.05
C THR A 273 -2.89 -5.94 5.54
N VAL A 274 -3.67 -7.01 5.74
CA VAL A 274 -5.06 -6.90 6.22
C VAL A 274 -5.18 -7.26 7.70
N LEU A 275 -4.78 -8.48 8.10
CA LEU A 275 -4.95 -8.93 9.48
C LEU A 275 -4.05 -8.17 10.46
N ARG A 276 -2.75 -8.00 10.13
CA ARG A 276 -1.77 -7.35 11.02
C ARG A 276 -2.14 -5.90 11.38
N PRO A 277 -2.44 -4.99 10.44
CA PRO A 277 -2.82 -3.61 10.79
C PRO A 277 -4.10 -3.52 11.63
N LEU A 278 -5.03 -4.46 11.41
CA LEU A 278 -6.28 -4.57 12.17
C LEU A 278 -6.13 -5.32 13.51
N ARG A 279 -4.92 -5.78 13.86
CA ARG A 279 -4.61 -6.60 15.05
C ARG A 279 -5.35 -7.94 15.11
N ALA A 280 -5.83 -8.42 13.97
CA ALA A 280 -6.53 -9.69 13.79
C ALA A 280 -5.57 -10.88 13.58
N GLU A 281 -4.33 -10.78 14.07
CA GLU A 281 -3.31 -11.83 13.94
C GLU A 281 -3.56 -13.04 14.86
N ASN A 282 -4.40 -12.87 15.89
CA ASN A 282 -4.86 -13.94 16.78
C ASN A 282 -6.31 -14.39 16.48
N SER A 283 -6.84 -14.08 15.30
CA SER A 283 -8.21 -14.48 14.91
C SER A 283 -8.36 -16.01 14.81
N PRO A 284 -9.59 -16.55 14.93
CA PRO A 284 -9.85 -17.99 15.00
C PRO A 284 -9.30 -18.79 13.81
N PRO A 285 -8.99 -20.09 13.98
CA PRO A 285 -8.35 -20.92 12.94
C PRO A 285 -9.16 -21.08 11.65
N PHE A 286 -10.48 -20.86 11.66
CA PHE A 286 -11.27 -20.79 10.42
C PHE A 286 -10.81 -19.65 9.49
N THR A 287 -10.24 -18.57 10.03
CA THR A 287 -9.80 -17.39 9.26
C THR A 287 -8.65 -17.74 8.32
N SER A 288 -7.62 -18.43 8.82
CA SER A 288 -6.49 -18.85 7.99
C SER A 288 -6.89 -19.95 6.99
N ALA A 289 -7.75 -20.89 7.39
CA ALA A 289 -8.31 -21.89 6.50
C ALA A 289 -9.11 -21.26 5.34
N MET A 290 -9.97 -20.29 5.62
CA MET A 290 -10.76 -19.57 4.62
C MET A 290 -9.88 -18.76 3.66
N ILE A 291 -8.85 -18.07 4.17
CA ILE A 291 -7.86 -17.35 3.36
C ILE A 291 -7.13 -18.32 2.41
N ILE A 292 -6.71 -19.48 2.89
CA ILE A 292 -6.01 -20.50 2.08
C ILE A 292 -6.93 -21.07 0.99
N LEU A 293 -8.17 -21.43 1.32
CA LEU A 293 -9.13 -21.95 0.34
C LEU A 293 -9.46 -20.91 -0.75
N ALA A 294 -9.78 -19.67 -0.36
CA ALA A 294 -10.08 -18.60 -1.31
C ALA A 294 -8.88 -18.30 -2.22
N SER A 295 -7.67 -18.27 -1.65
CA SER A 295 -6.41 -18.10 -2.39
C SER A 295 -6.17 -19.20 -3.44
N VAL A 296 -6.22 -20.46 -3.04
CA VAL A 296 -5.93 -21.61 -3.91
C VAL A 296 -6.96 -21.75 -5.02
N ILE A 297 -8.25 -21.55 -4.70
CA ILE A 297 -9.33 -21.64 -5.70
C ILE A 297 -9.22 -20.48 -6.69
N SER A 298 -8.91 -19.26 -6.23
CA SER A 298 -8.72 -18.12 -7.12
C SER A 298 -7.50 -18.28 -8.04
N SER A 299 -6.38 -18.78 -7.54
CA SER A 299 -5.18 -19.07 -8.35
C SER A 299 -5.44 -20.17 -9.39
N THR A 300 -6.15 -21.24 -9.02
CA THR A 300 -6.44 -22.36 -9.94
C THR A 300 -7.46 -21.97 -11.02
N VAL A 301 -8.48 -21.17 -10.68
CA VAL A 301 -9.42 -20.58 -11.67
C VAL A 301 -8.70 -19.62 -12.61
N SER A 302 -7.80 -18.76 -12.11
CA SER A 302 -7.01 -17.86 -12.96
C SER A 302 -6.08 -18.63 -13.90
N SER A 303 -5.33 -19.62 -13.37
CA SER A 303 -4.51 -20.57 -14.15
C SER A 303 -5.29 -21.24 -15.28
N ALA A 304 -6.52 -21.70 -15.01
CA ALA A 304 -7.34 -22.41 -15.99
C ALA A 304 -7.86 -21.52 -17.13
N LEU A 305 -7.93 -20.20 -16.92
CA LEU A 305 -8.45 -19.22 -17.89
C LEU A 305 -7.36 -18.43 -18.62
N LEU A 306 -6.22 -18.17 -17.97
CA LEU A 306 -5.11 -17.38 -18.52
C LEU A 306 -3.91 -18.25 -18.97
N GLY A 307 -3.85 -19.51 -18.53
CA GLY A 307 -2.75 -20.43 -18.80
C GLY A 307 -1.80 -20.62 -17.62
N THR A 308 -0.95 -21.64 -17.71
CA THR A 308 -0.09 -22.13 -16.61
C THR A 308 1.41 -21.86 -16.81
N GLU A 309 1.78 -21.06 -17.82
CA GLU A 309 3.19 -20.73 -18.08
C GLU A 309 3.79 -19.89 -16.93
N PRO A 310 5.04 -20.16 -16.49
CA PRO A 310 5.70 -19.36 -15.46
C PRO A 310 5.91 -17.92 -15.95
N ALA A 311 5.55 -16.93 -15.12
CA ALA A 311 5.75 -15.52 -15.44
C ALA A 311 7.22 -15.15 -15.73
N PHE A 312 8.17 -15.88 -15.13
CA PHE A 312 9.60 -15.74 -15.38
C PHE A 312 10.25 -17.09 -15.73
N THR A 313 10.94 -17.16 -16.86
CA THR A 313 11.81 -18.29 -17.23
C THR A 313 13.20 -18.08 -16.63
N VAL A 314 13.37 -18.49 -15.36
CA VAL A 314 14.64 -18.30 -14.64
C VAL A 314 15.72 -19.27 -15.14
N PRO A 315 16.92 -18.78 -15.51
CA PRO A 315 18.06 -19.66 -15.75
C PRO A 315 18.60 -20.21 -14.42
N SER A 316 18.92 -21.50 -14.41
CA SER A 316 19.41 -22.26 -13.25
C SER A 316 20.40 -21.47 -12.38
N TYR A 317 19.99 -21.12 -11.16
CA TYR A 317 20.86 -20.46 -10.19
C TYR A 317 21.72 -21.47 -9.45
N ASP A 318 22.91 -21.05 -9.03
CA ASP A 318 23.68 -21.79 -8.03
C ASP A 318 24.50 -20.85 -7.13
N LEU A 319 24.51 -21.14 -5.84
CA LEU A 319 25.24 -20.39 -4.82
C LEU A 319 26.71 -20.81 -4.83
N LYS A 320 27.49 -20.21 -5.73
CA LYS A 320 28.92 -20.54 -5.92
C LYS A 320 29.77 -20.35 -4.66
N SER A 321 29.41 -19.40 -3.79
CA SER A 321 30.11 -19.15 -2.53
C SER A 321 29.26 -18.34 -1.56
N ALA A 322 29.37 -18.64 -0.26
CA ALA A 322 28.83 -17.79 0.80
C ALA A 322 29.43 -16.37 0.81
N ALA A 323 30.59 -16.16 0.17
CA ALA A 323 31.20 -14.85 -0.02
C ALA A 323 30.38 -13.89 -0.92
N GLU A 324 29.37 -14.38 -1.65
CA GLU A 324 28.43 -13.50 -2.35
C GLU A 324 27.40 -12.83 -1.42
N LEU A 325 27.16 -13.38 -0.22
CA LEU A 325 26.09 -12.91 0.68
C LEU A 325 26.20 -11.42 1.04
N PRO A 326 27.38 -10.85 1.36
CA PRO A 326 27.53 -9.40 1.54
C PRO A 326 27.16 -8.56 0.32
N LEU A 327 27.32 -9.07 -0.90
CA LEU A 327 26.90 -8.36 -2.12
C LEU A 327 25.36 -8.30 -2.24
N TYR A 328 24.66 -9.38 -1.90
CA TYR A 328 23.20 -9.37 -1.83
C TYR A 328 22.67 -8.47 -0.70
N LEU A 329 23.37 -8.37 0.43
CA LEU A 329 23.05 -7.42 1.50
C LEU A 329 23.22 -5.94 1.06
N ILE A 330 24.31 -5.62 0.35
CA ILE A 330 24.52 -4.28 -0.23
C ILE A 330 23.43 -3.96 -1.27
N LEU A 331 23.07 -4.92 -2.12
CA LEU A 331 21.96 -4.78 -3.06
C LEU A 331 20.63 -4.53 -2.34
N GLY A 332 20.35 -5.22 -1.23
CA GLY A 332 19.19 -4.97 -0.39
C GLY A 332 19.10 -3.51 0.06
N MET A 333 20.19 -2.94 0.58
CA MET A 333 20.21 -1.51 0.94
C MET A 333 20.03 -0.58 -0.26
N LEU A 334 20.61 -0.89 -1.43
CA LEU A 334 20.41 -0.10 -2.65
C LEU A 334 18.94 -0.12 -3.11
N CYS A 335 18.29 -1.28 -3.08
CA CYS A 335 16.85 -1.42 -3.35
C CYS A 335 16.01 -0.61 -2.34
N GLY A 336 16.40 -0.60 -1.06
CA GLY A 336 15.80 0.23 -0.02
C GLY A 336 15.93 1.74 -0.28
N ILE A 337 17.09 2.21 -0.73
CA ILE A 337 17.31 3.61 -1.11
C ILE A 337 16.43 3.98 -2.32
N VAL A 338 16.35 3.10 -3.33
CA VAL A 338 15.49 3.30 -4.51
C VAL A 338 14.01 3.36 -4.11
N SER A 339 13.55 2.53 -3.17
CA SER A 339 12.19 2.61 -2.61
C SER A 339 11.92 3.98 -1.96
N VAL A 340 12.84 4.48 -1.12
CA VAL A 340 12.69 5.78 -0.47
C VAL A 340 12.61 6.92 -1.50
N VAL A 341 13.44 6.88 -2.54
CA VAL A 341 13.41 7.87 -3.63
C VAL A 341 12.09 7.78 -4.41
N PHE A 342 11.66 6.58 -4.81
CA PHE A 342 10.40 6.36 -5.53
C PHE A 342 9.19 6.83 -4.72
N THR A 343 9.10 6.44 -3.45
CA THR A 343 8.00 6.81 -2.53
C THR A 343 7.91 8.32 -2.32
N ARG A 344 9.06 8.99 -2.20
CA ARG A 344 9.14 10.46 -2.12
C ARG A 344 8.74 11.15 -3.43
N LEU A 345 9.10 10.57 -4.58
CA LEU A 345 8.69 11.07 -5.90
C LEU A 345 7.17 10.92 -6.12
N VAL A 346 6.56 9.79 -5.76
CA VAL A 346 5.09 9.60 -5.80
C VAL A 346 4.40 10.72 -5.01
N SER A 347 4.78 10.91 -3.74
CA SER A 347 4.20 11.94 -2.88
C SER A 347 4.44 13.37 -3.40
N TRP A 348 5.57 13.62 -4.07
CA TRP A 348 5.86 14.92 -4.69
C TRP A 348 4.98 15.16 -5.93
N PHE A 349 4.81 14.17 -6.80
CA PHE A 349 3.94 14.28 -7.97
C PHE A 349 2.46 14.44 -7.57
N THR A 350 1.96 13.66 -6.60
CA THR A 350 0.61 13.83 -6.06
C THR A 350 0.37 15.28 -5.64
N LYS A 351 1.26 15.84 -4.81
CA LYS A 351 1.15 17.23 -4.33
C LYS A 351 1.29 18.28 -5.44
N ALA A 352 2.09 18.00 -6.47
CA ALA A 352 2.20 18.87 -7.63
C ALA A 352 0.88 18.89 -8.43
N PHE A 353 0.23 17.74 -8.64
CA PHE A 353 -1.07 17.67 -9.32
C PHE A 353 -2.22 18.21 -8.49
N GLU A 354 -2.23 18.02 -7.16
CA GLU A 354 -3.16 18.65 -6.22
C GLU A 354 -3.08 20.18 -6.31
N PHE A 355 -1.87 20.74 -6.14
CA PHE A 355 -1.63 22.19 -6.26
C PHE A 355 -2.01 22.75 -7.64
N ILE A 356 -1.87 21.96 -8.71
CA ILE A 356 -2.32 22.33 -10.07
C ILE A 356 -3.85 22.29 -10.19
N LYS A 357 -4.55 21.28 -9.62
CA LYS A 357 -6.02 21.21 -9.57
C LYS A 357 -6.58 22.42 -8.82
N GLU A 358 -6.03 22.73 -7.65
CA GLU A 358 -6.42 23.88 -6.82
C GLU A 358 -6.16 25.22 -7.50
N LYS A 359 -4.92 25.48 -7.94
CA LYS A 359 -4.50 26.81 -8.42
C LYS A 359 -5.13 27.21 -9.76
N TYR A 360 -5.41 26.24 -10.63
CA TYR A 360 -5.92 26.49 -11.99
C TYR A 360 -7.37 26.03 -12.18
N GLY A 361 -8.02 25.48 -11.16
CA GLY A 361 -9.40 25.01 -11.23
C GLY A 361 -9.65 23.91 -12.27
N LEU A 362 -8.64 23.09 -12.55
CA LEU A 362 -8.72 22.12 -13.66
C LEU A 362 -9.74 21.02 -13.36
N PRO A 363 -10.64 20.66 -14.31
CA PRO A 363 -11.49 19.49 -14.15
C PRO A 363 -10.65 18.22 -14.01
N ALA A 364 -11.12 17.27 -13.20
CA ALA A 364 -10.41 16.04 -12.84
C ALA A 364 -9.95 15.19 -14.03
N VAL A 365 -10.55 15.40 -15.22
CA VAL A 365 -10.14 14.80 -16.50
C VAL A 365 -8.69 15.09 -16.87
N ILE A 366 -8.18 16.28 -16.53
CA ILE A 366 -6.90 16.76 -17.07
C ILE A 366 -5.69 16.16 -16.35
N CYS A 367 -5.76 15.89 -15.04
CA CYS A 367 -4.60 15.36 -14.31
C CYS A 367 -4.14 13.99 -14.83
N PRO A 368 -5.01 12.96 -14.99
CA PRO A 368 -4.60 11.66 -15.54
C PRO A 368 -4.17 11.76 -17.01
N ALA A 369 -4.74 12.68 -17.79
CA ALA A 369 -4.31 12.96 -19.17
C ALA A 369 -2.89 13.55 -19.24
N LEU A 370 -2.52 14.46 -18.32
CA LEU A 370 -1.15 14.97 -18.16
C LEU A 370 -0.17 13.90 -17.66
N GLY A 371 -0.63 12.99 -16.81
CA GLY A 371 0.12 11.79 -16.42
C GLY A 371 0.45 10.89 -17.62
N GLY A 372 -0.57 10.58 -18.44
CA GLY A 372 -0.42 9.87 -19.71
C GLY A 372 0.52 10.58 -20.68
N LEU A 373 0.42 11.91 -20.81
CA LEU A 373 1.31 12.73 -21.64
C LEU A 373 2.77 12.60 -21.21
N GLY A 374 3.08 12.82 -19.94
CA GLY A 374 4.46 12.73 -19.44
C GLY A 374 5.01 11.31 -19.48
N ALA A 375 4.17 10.28 -19.26
CA ALA A 375 4.54 8.90 -19.47
C ALA A 375 4.90 8.63 -20.95
N GLY A 376 4.07 9.06 -21.89
CA GLY A 376 4.35 8.99 -23.33
C GLY A 376 5.64 9.72 -23.72
N MET A 377 5.87 10.93 -23.19
CA MET A 377 7.11 11.70 -23.42
C MET A 377 8.38 10.99 -22.93
N ILE A 378 8.32 10.30 -21.79
CA ILE A 378 9.45 9.48 -21.31
C ILE A 378 9.60 8.22 -22.18
N ALA A 379 8.49 7.59 -22.58
CA ALA A 379 8.46 6.40 -23.41
C ALA A 379 9.04 6.62 -24.82
N LEU A 380 8.92 7.84 -25.38
CA LEU A 380 9.57 8.21 -26.66
C LEU A 380 11.09 7.96 -26.67
N LYS A 381 11.75 8.11 -25.51
CA LYS A 381 13.19 7.81 -25.36
C LYS A 381 13.45 6.41 -24.81
N TYR A 382 12.57 5.90 -23.95
CA TYR A 382 12.75 4.63 -23.25
C TYR A 382 11.47 3.78 -23.32
N PRO A 383 11.13 3.13 -24.45
CA PRO A 383 9.87 2.40 -24.61
C PRO A 383 9.68 1.25 -23.61
N GLY A 384 10.75 0.75 -22.99
CA GLY A 384 10.67 -0.20 -21.87
C GLY A 384 9.95 0.33 -20.62
N ILE A 385 9.67 1.64 -20.50
CA ILE A 385 8.89 2.16 -19.36
C ILE A 385 7.37 1.91 -19.48
N LEU A 386 6.86 1.56 -20.66
CA LEU A 386 5.46 1.19 -20.84
C LEU A 386 5.11 -0.10 -20.06
N TYR A 387 3.83 -0.34 -19.80
CA TYR A 387 3.32 -1.65 -19.39
C TYR A 387 3.23 -2.57 -20.62
N TRP A 388 3.78 -3.77 -20.49
CA TRP A 388 3.79 -4.83 -21.52
C TRP A 388 3.79 -6.20 -20.83
N GLY A 389 3.00 -6.33 -19.75
CA GLY A 389 3.07 -7.45 -18.81
C GLY A 389 4.48 -7.64 -18.23
N PHE A 390 4.85 -8.89 -17.96
CA PHE A 390 6.18 -9.26 -17.45
C PHE A 390 7.27 -9.35 -18.55
N THR A 391 6.95 -9.13 -19.82
CA THR A 391 7.91 -9.20 -20.95
C THR A 391 9.13 -8.31 -20.75
N ASN A 392 8.94 -7.08 -20.25
CA ASN A 392 10.04 -6.16 -19.92
C ASN A 392 10.95 -6.69 -18.80
N VAL A 393 10.41 -7.45 -17.84
CA VAL A 393 11.19 -8.08 -16.76
C VAL A 393 11.94 -9.28 -17.30
N ASN A 394 11.30 -10.09 -18.15
CA ASN A 394 11.96 -11.21 -18.83
C ASN A 394 13.10 -10.76 -19.75
N GLU A 395 13.01 -9.62 -20.43
CA GLU A 395 14.14 -9.03 -21.18
C GLU A 395 15.32 -8.70 -20.26
N ILE A 396 15.05 -8.09 -19.09
CA ILE A 396 16.09 -7.80 -18.09
C ILE A 396 16.71 -9.11 -17.58
N LEU A 397 15.91 -10.13 -17.28
CA LEU A 397 16.39 -11.46 -16.85
C LEU A 397 17.15 -12.23 -17.96
N HIS A 398 16.92 -11.94 -19.24
CA HIS A 398 17.67 -12.55 -20.35
C HIS A 398 18.87 -11.71 -20.83
N THR A 399 19.16 -10.59 -20.15
CA THR A 399 20.30 -9.72 -20.46
C THR A 399 21.62 -10.50 -20.44
N GLY A 400 22.34 -10.44 -21.56
CA GLY A 400 23.63 -11.13 -21.75
C GLY A 400 23.55 -12.46 -22.52
N LYS A 401 22.36 -12.98 -22.85
CA LYS A 401 22.19 -14.14 -23.74
C LYS A 401 21.75 -13.77 -25.16
N THR A 402 21.14 -12.60 -25.34
CA THR A 402 20.66 -12.09 -26.65
C THR A 402 21.44 -10.84 -27.08
N LEU A 403 21.64 -10.67 -28.39
CA LEU A 403 22.31 -9.49 -28.96
C LEU A 403 21.54 -8.18 -28.74
N SER A 404 20.22 -8.26 -28.53
CA SER A 404 19.34 -7.12 -28.24
C SER A 404 19.36 -6.67 -26.76
N ALA A 405 20.09 -7.38 -25.90
CA ALA A 405 20.09 -7.16 -24.46
C ALA A 405 20.52 -5.71 -24.09
N PRO A 406 19.74 -4.97 -23.28
CA PRO A 406 20.07 -3.61 -22.90
C PRO A 406 21.37 -3.58 -22.07
N GLY A 407 22.40 -2.89 -22.58
CA GLY A 407 23.66 -2.72 -21.87
C GLY A 407 23.48 -2.01 -20.52
N ILE A 408 24.39 -2.25 -19.56
CA ILE A 408 24.30 -1.77 -18.16
C ILE A 408 23.92 -0.28 -18.06
N TRP A 409 24.50 0.57 -18.93
CA TRP A 409 24.19 2.01 -18.97
C TRP A 409 22.73 2.32 -19.36
N LEU A 410 22.18 1.59 -20.33
CA LEU A 410 20.79 1.70 -20.74
C LEU A 410 19.85 1.14 -19.66
N LEU A 411 20.22 0.05 -18.98
CA LEU A 411 19.47 -0.46 -17.83
C LEU A 411 19.38 0.57 -16.69
N THR A 412 20.48 1.26 -16.36
CA THR A 412 20.46 2.34 -15.35
C THR A 412 19.53 3.48 -15.77
N GLN A 413 19.58 3.91 -17.03
CA GLN A 413 18.69 4.95 -17.56
C GLN A 413 17.22 4.51 -17.55
N LEU A 414 16.94 3.27 -17.92
CA LEU A 414 15.61 2.67 -17.97
C LEU A 414 15.03 2.48 -16.55
N ALA A 415 15.85 2.09 -15.56
CA ALA A 415 15.45 2.05 -14.15
C ALA A 415 15.03 3.43 -13.64
N ALA A 416 15.87 4.46 -13.85
CA ALA A 416 15.57 5.83 -13.45
C ALA A 416 14.32 6.38 -14.16
N ALA A 417 14.18 6.10 -15.46
CA ALA A 417 12.99 6.47 -16.23
C ALA A 417 11.71 5.76 -15.73
N LYS A 418 11.80 4.48 -15.35
CA LYS A 418 10.68 3.71 -14.79
C LYS A 418 10.24 4.25 -13.42
N VAL A 419 11.20 4.63 -12.56
CA VAL A 419 10.94 5.30 -11.27
C VAL A 419 10.13 6.58 -11.49
N VAL A 420 10.60 7.48 -12.35
CA VAL A 420 9.94 8.77 -12.61
C VAL A 420 8.57 8.57 -13.29
N ALA A 421 8.47 7.72 -14.31
CA ALA A 421 7.22 7.50 -15.04
C ALA A 421 6.14 6.84 -14.18
N THR A 422 6.50 5.84 -13.37
CA THR A 422 5.56 5.20 -12.43
C THR A 422 5.07 6.20 -11.37
N ALA A 423 5.98 7.02 -10.84
CA ALA A 423 5.65 8.04 -9.85
C ALA A 423 4.75 9.15 -10.43
N LEU A 424 5.01 9.58 -11.67
CA LEU A 424 4.13 10.48 -12.42
C LEU A 424 2.75 9.85 -12.64
N CYS A 425 2.67 8.58 -13.07
CA CYS A 425 1.39 7.91 -13.31
C CYS A 425 0.52 7.86 -12.05
N LYS A 426 1.00 7.28 -10.94
CA LYS A 426 0.21 7.22 -9.68
C LYS A 426 -0.05 8.61 -9.11
N GLY A 427 0.91 9.54 -9.20
CA GLY A 427 0.74 10.92 -8.75
C GLY A 427 -0.30 11.72 -9.55
N SER A 428 -0.53 11.38 -10.81
CA SER A 428 -1.50 12.05 -11.69
C SER A 428 -2.97 11.63 -11.51
N GLY A 429 -3.22 10.58 -10.70
CA GLY A 429 -4.56 9.98 -10.55
C GLY A 429 -4.89 8.86 -11.53
N LEU A 430 -3.92 8.31 -12.27
CA LEU A 430 -4.11 7.07 -13.04
C LEU A 430 -4.25 5.87 -12.09
N VAL A 431 -5.16 4.95 -12.42
CA VAL A 431 -5.55 3.82 -11.55
C VAL A 431 -4.70 2.59 -11.88
N GLY A 432 -4.04 2.01 -10.86
CA GLY A 432 -3.25 0.80 -11.00
C GLY A 432 -2.32 0.54 -9.81
N GLY A 433 -1.87 -0.70 -9.66
CA GLY A 433 -0.98 -1.12 -8.59
C GLY A 433 0.50 -0.82 -8.85
N LEU A 434 1.30 -0.78 -7.78
CA LEU A 434 2.74 -0.50 -7.84
C LEU A 434 3.63 -1.76 -7.85
N TYR A 435 3.02 -2.94 -7.70
CA TYR A 435 3.68 -4.24 -7.60
C TYR A 435 4.55 -4.56 -8.82
N ALA A 436 3.96 -4.75 -10.01
CA ALA A 436 4.71 -5.04 -11.24
C ALA A 436 5.76 -3.96 -11.61
N PRO A 437 5.48 -2.64 -11.47
CA PRO A 437 6.52 -1.61 -11.57
C PRO A 437 7.67 -1.80 -10.58
N SER A 438 7.40 -2.11 -9.30
CA SER A 438 8.46 -2.27 -8.28
C SER A 438 9.32 -3.51 -8.51
N LEU A 439 8.75 -4.63 -8.95
CA LEU A 439 9.48 -5.79 -9.44
C LEU A 439 10.41 -5.39 -10.59
N MET A 440 9.89 -4.67 -11.60
CA MET A 440 10.69 -4.23 -12.74
C MET A 440 11.83 -3.27 -12.36
N MET A 441 11.59 -2.34 -11.42
CA MET A 441 12.64 -1.46 -10.89
C MET A 441 13.73 -2.27 -10.16
N GLY A 442 13.35 -3.29 -9.40
CA GLY A 442 14.28 -4.21 -8.73
C GLY A 442 15.08 -5.07 -9.68
N ALA A 443 14.45 -5.62 -10.72
CA ALA A 443 15.12 -6.37 -11.78
C ALA A 443 16.23 -5.53 -12.42
N ALA A 444 15.93 -4.28 -12.78
CA ALA A 444 16.89 -3.39 -13.42
C ALA A 444 18.03 -2.98 -12.46
N VAL A 445 17.73 -2.61 -11.21
CA VAL A 445 18.75 -2.27 -10.19
C VAL A 445 19.65 -3.47 -9.91
N GLY A 446 19.07 -4.66 -9.74
CA GLY A 446 19.80 -5.90 -9.51
C GLY A 446 20.66 -6.33 -10.70
N ALA A 447 20.16 -6.22 -11.94
CA ALA A 447 20.93 -6.51 -13.15
C ALA A 447 22.12 -5.54 -13.32
N VAL A 448 21.92 -4.25 -13.03
CA VAL A 448 22.99 -3.24 -13.04
C VAL A 448 24.04 -3.52 -11.96
N PHE A 449 23.59 -3.85 -10.74
CA PHE A 449 24.48 -4.20 -9.63
C PHE A 449 25.28 -5.48 -9.93
N GLY A 450 24.64 -6.58 -10.30
CA GLY A 450 25.32 -7.83 -10.67
C GLY A 450 26.27 -7.66 -11.86
N GLY A 451 25.86 -6.91 -12.89
CA GLY A 451 26.68 -6.62 -14.06
C GLY A 451 27.89 -5.71 -13.78
N SER A 452 27.81 -4.84 -12.78
CA SER A 452 28.95 -4.01 -12.32
C SER A 452 29.86 -4.76 -11.35
N ALA A 453 29.32 -5.52 -10.41
CA ALA A 453 30.06 -6.40 -9.51
C ALA A 453 30.89 -7.42 -10.31
N ALA A 454 30.28 -8.08 -11.31
CA ALA A 454 30.98 -9.02 -12.19
C ALA A 454 32.10 -8.37 -13.01
N LYS A 455 31.97 -7.10 -13.42
CA LYS A 455 33.08 -6.37 -14.07
C LYS A 455 34.20 -6.05 -13.09
N LEU A 456 33.85 -5.62 -11.87
CA LEU A 456 34.82 -5.26 -10.84
C LEU A 456 35.64 -6.47 -10.38
N THR A 457 35.01 -7.62 -10.15
CA THR A 457 35.72 -8.85 -9.73
C THR A 457 36.60 -9.41 -10.84
N ASN A 458 36.13 -9.48 -12.09
CA ASN A 458 36.97 -9.90 -13.22
C ASN A 458 38.17 -8.97 -13.46
N SER A 459 38.05 -7.68 -13.16
CA SER A 459 39.16 -6.71 -13.25
C SER A 459 40.11 -6.76 -12.05
N ALA A 460 39.68 -7.26 -10.89
CA ALA A 460 40.50 -7.35 -9.68
C ALA A 460 41.23 -8.70 -9.57
N ILE A 461 40.59 -9.80 -9.98
CA ILE A 461 41.15 -11.16 -9.96
C ILE A 461 40.75 -11.91 -11.25
N PRO A 462 41.59 -11.86 -12.30
CA PRO A 462 41.33 -12.57 -13.55
C PRO A 462 41.18 -14.08 -13.33
N GLY A 463 40.12 -14.67 -13.90
CA GLY A 463 39.90 -16.12 -13.91
C GLY A 463 39.06 -16.69 -12.75
N ILE A 464 38.76 -15.91 -11.70
CA ILE A 464 37.88 -16.38 -10.61
C ILE A 464 36.40 -16.06 -10.92
N ALA A 465 35.66 -17.10 -11.32
CA ALA A 465 34.23 -17.02 -11.61
C ALA A 465 33.33 -16.99 -10.35
N ALA A 466 33.80 -16.47 -9.21
CA ALA A 466 33.13 -16.51 -7.89
C ALA A 466 32.03 -15.44 -7.71
N VAL A 467 31.34 -15.07 -8.78
CA VAL A 467 30.14 -14.24 -8.78
C VAL A 467 29.06 -14.94 -9.60
N ALA A 468 27.84 -14.98 -9.11
CA ALA A 468 26.67 -15.49 -9.83
C ALA A 468 26.40 -14.71 -11.13
N GLN A 469 25.57 -15.28 -11.99
CA GLN A 469 25.12 -14.59 -13.21
C GLN A 469 24.29 -13.34 -12.80
N PRO A 470 24.36 -12.20 -13.53
CA PRO A 470 23.63 -10.97 -13.17
C PRO A 470 22.13 -11.15 -12.91
N GLN A 471 21.54 -12.19 -13.50
CA GLN A 471 20.19 -12.68 -13.26
C GLN A 471 19.86 -12.95 -11.80
N ALA A 472 20.77 -13.52 -11.03
CA ALA A 472 20.55 -13.80 -9.61
C ALA A 472 20.37 -12.49 -8.82
N TYR A 473 21.20 -11.49 -9.11
CA TYR A 473 21.08 -10.15 -8.54
C TYR A 473 19.81 -9.45 -9.02
N ALA A 474 19.40 -9.61 -10.28
CA ALA A 474 18.12 -9.09 -10.78
C ALA A 474 16.93 -9.66 -10.00
N LEU A 475 16.87 -10.97 -9.80
CA LEU A 475 15.83 -11.64 -9.00
C LEU A 475 15.85 -11.17 -7.54
N VAL A 476 16.98 -11.21 -6.84
CA VAL A 476 17.07 -10.70 -5.46
C VAL A 476 16.66 -9.22 -5.38
N GLY A 477 17.00 -8.43 -6.40
CA GLY A 477 16.58 -7.06 -6.57
C GLY A 477 15.06 -6.89 -6.64
N MET A 478 14.36 -7.74 -7.42
CA MET A 478 12.90 -7.73 -7.58
C MET A 478 12.16 -7.89 -6.23
N ALA A 479 12.53 -8.89 -5.44
CA ALA A 479 11.91 -9.09 -4.12
C ALA A 479 12.29 -7.98 -3.14
N ALA A 480 13.55 -7.52 -3.16
CA ALA A 480 14.02 -6.46 -2.27
C ALA A 480 13.33 -5.11 -2.52
N THR A 481 13.13 -4.69 -3.78
CA THR A 481 12.36 -3.46 -4.06
C THR A 481 10.89 -3.63 -3.76
N LEU A 482 10.26 -4.75 -4.11
CA LEU A 482 8.83 -4.97 -3.83
C LEU A 482 8.57 -4.91 -2.31
N ALA A 483 9.36 -5.65 -1.52
CA ALA A 483 9.27 -5.65 -0.07
C ALA A 483 9.38 -4.24 0.52
N SER A 484 10.33 -3.46 -0.01
CA SER A 484 10.64 -2.11 0.46
C SER A 484 9.64 -1.04 0.01
N VAL A 485 9.04 -1.17 -1.18
CA VAL A 485 8.07 -0.21 -1.75
C VAL A 485 6.67 -0.46 -1.21
N CYS A 486 6.24 -1.72 -1.16
CA CYS A 486 4.90 -2.10 -0.72
C CYS A 486 4.84 -2.46 0.78
N SER A 487 5.99 -2.47 1.49
CA SER A 487 6.11 -2.82 2.92
C SER A 487 5.67 -4.26 3.26
N VAL A 488 5.88 -5.20 2.32
CA VAL A 488 5.42 -6.60 2.40
C VAL A 488 6.55 -7.62 2.25
N PRO A 489 7.50 -7.71 3.22
CA PRO A 489 8.67 -8.55 3.11
C PRO A 489 8.37 -10.05 2.98
N LEU A 490 7.45 -10.63 3.76
CA LEU A 490 7.15 -12.06 3.66
C LEU A 490 6.45 -12.40 2.35
N THR A 491 5.47 -11.57 1.96
CA THR A 491 4.78 -11.68 0.67
C THR A 491 5.77 -11.66 -0.49
N SER A 492 6.75 -10.74 -0.48
CA SER A 492 7.70 -10.57 -1.58
C SER A 492 8.68 -11.74 -1.73
N VAL A 493 9.07 -12.35 -0.61
CA VAL A 493 9.90 -13.56 -0.57
C VAL A 493 9.15 -14.74 -1.22
N LEU A 494 7.91 -14.97 -0.80
CA LEU A 494 7.10 -16.11 -1.23
C LEU A 494 6.58 -15.93 -2.67
N LEU A 495 6.22 -14.71 -3.04
CA LEU A 495 5.84 -14.35 -4.40
C LEU A 495 6.95 -14.64 -5.40
N LEU A 496 8.17 -14.19 -5.12
CA LEU A 496 9.27 -14.45 -6.04
C LEU A 496 9.63 -15.95 -6.06
N PHE A 497 9.49 -16.66 -4.95
CA PHE A 497 9.62 -18.12 -4.94
C PHE A 497 8.58 -18.82 -5.84
N GLU A 498 7.29 -18.48 -5.76
CA GLU A 498 6.25 -19.09 -6.61
C GLU A 498 6.40 -18.75 -8.10
N LEU A 499 6.81 -17.51 -8.41
CA LEU A 499 7.00 -17.03 -9.79
C LEU A 499 8.30 -17.55 -10.45
N THR A 500 9.29 -18.03 -9.67
CA THR A 500 10.59 -18.51 -10.19
C THR A 500 10.83 -20.01 -10.00
N LYS A 501 10.21 -20.59 -8.97
CA LYS A 501 10.27 -22.01 -8.58
C LYS A 501 11.68 -22.54 -8.24
N ASP A 502 12.65 -21.65 -7.98
CA ASP A 502 14.00 -22.01 -7.51
C ASP A 502 14.17 -21.70 -6.02
N TYR A 503 14.39 -22.75 -5.21
CA TYR A 503 14.62 -22.62 -3.77
C TYR A 503 16.04 -22.10 -3.43
N ARG A 504 17.03 -22.27 -4.32
CA ARG A 504 18.44 -21.93 -4.03
C ARG A 504 18.64 -20.44 -3.77
N ILE A 505 17.81 -19.58 -4.37
CA ILE A 505 17.90 -18.13 -4.24
C ILE A 505 17.25 -17.59 -2.95
N LEU A 506 16.48 -18.41 -2.23
CA LEU A 506 15.69 -17.97 -1.07
C LEU A 506 16.55 -17.36 0.05
N LEU A 507 17.71 -17.96 0.35
CA LEU A 507 18.60 -17.52 1.43
C LEU A 507 19.19 -16.09 1.21
N PRO A 508 19.88 -15.78 0.09
CA PRO A 508 20.35 -14.42 -0.17
C PRO A 508 19.22 -13.42 -0.37
N LEU A 509 18.07 -13.86 -0.92
CA LEU A 509 16.87 -13.06 -1.10
C LEU A 509 16.32 -12.58 0.26
N MET A 510 16.12 -13.47 1.23
CA MET A 510 15.62 -13.09 2.57
C MET A 510 16.55 -12.08 3.27
N GLY A 511 17.88 -12.26 3.17
CA GLY A 511 18.85 -11.31 3.72
C GLY A 511 18.76 -9.92 3.07
N ALA A 512 18.67 -9.88 1.74
CA ALA A 512 18.51 -8.61 1.01
C ALA A 512 17.19 -7.91 1.32
N VAL A 513 16.07 -8.65 1.38
CA VAL A 513 14.75 -8.14 1.77
C VAL A 513 14.77 -7.53 3.16
N GLY A 514 15.40 -8.20 4.14
CA GLY A 514 15.52 -7.71 5.52
C GLY A 514 16.22 -6.34 5.63
N LEU A 515 17.26 -6.10 4.83
CA LEU A 515 17.89 -4.77 4.77
C LEU A 515 17.11 -3.76 3.92
N ALA A 516 16.45 -4.22 2.86
CA ALA A 516 15.66 -3.35 1.98
C ALA A 516 14.45 -2.73 2.71
N ILE A 517 13.80 -3.44 3.63
CA ILE A 517 12.72 -2.90 4.47
C ILE A 517 13.22 -2.02 5.63
N TRP A 518 14.45 -2.26 6.11
CA TRP A 518 15.05 -1.45 7.18
C TRP A 518 15.36 -0.01 6.74
N VAL A 519 15.84 0.18 5.51
CA VAL A 519 16.23 1.52 4.99
C VAL A 519 15.07 2.54 4.99
N PRO A 520 13.86 2.24 4.47
CA PRO A 520 12.70 3.13 4.58
C PRO A 520 12.30 3.46 6.03
N SER A 521 12.41 2.51 6.96
CA SER A 521 12.09 2.75 8.36
C SER A 521 12.98 3.86 8.94
N VAL A 522 14.30 3.70 8.83
CA VAL A 522 15.27 4.72 9.28
C VAL A 522 15.09 6.05 8.53
N ALA A 523 14.82 6.00 7.22
CA ALA A 523 14.65 7.20 6.39
C ALA A 523 13.36 7.99 6.67
N ASN A 524 12.38 7.42 7.39
CA ASN A 524 11.10 8.05 7.70
C ASN A 524 10.92 8.38 9.20
N GLN A 525 11.63 7.70 10.12
CA GLN A 525 11.60 7.98 11.57
C GLN A 525 11.82 9.45 11.94
N ASN A 526 12.67 10.18 11.20
CA ASN A 526 12.86 11.63 11.42
C ASN A 526 11.57 12.44 11.18
N LYS A 527 10.77 12.09 10.17
CA LYS A 527 9.46 12.73 9.94
C LYS A 527 8.42 12.29 10.97
N GLU A 528 8.42 11.02 11.36
CA GLU A 528 7.51 10.53 12.40
C GLU A 528 7.79 11.18 13.76
N THR A 529 9.05 11.50 14.08
CA THR A 529 9.44 12.23 15.29
C THR A 529 8.96 13.69 15.25
N GLU A 530 9.19 14.38 14.13
CA GLU A 530 8.77 15.78 13.94
C GLU A 530 7.23 15.90 13.95
N ILE A 531 6.53 15.00 13.24
CA ILE A 531 5.06 14.95 13.22
C ILE A 531 4.50 14.51 14.58
N SER A 532 5.09 13.53 15.28
CA SER A 532 4.55 13.05 16.57
C SER A 532 4.68 14.07 17.70
N ILE A 533 5.65 14.99 17.64
CA ILE A 533 5.69 16.15 18.54
C ILE A 533 4.46 17.06 18.31
N THR A 534 4.07 17.30 17.05
CA THR A 534 2.82 18.02 16.70
C THR A 534 1.56 17.18 16.98
N ARG A 535 1.68 15.85 16.91
CA ARG A 535 0.60 14.86 16.87
C ARG A 535 0.47 14.05 18.18
N ASN A 536 0.95 14.61 19.29
CA ASN A 536 0.52 14.18 20.63
C ASN A 536 -0.97 14.46 20.90
N LEU A 537 -1.67 15.11 19.96
CA LEU A 537 -3.09 14.89 19.68
C LEU A 537 -3.24 14.07 18.38
N GLY A 538 -3.77 12.84 18.46
CA GLY A 538 -4.30 12.07 17.32
C GLY A 538 -3.44 10.92 16.78
N ARG A 539 -3.80 9.67 17.11
CA ARG A 539 -3.17 8.40 16.64
C ARG A 539 -2.97 8.30 15.10
N GLY A 540 -2.04 7.44 14.65
CA GLY A 540 -2.13 6.74 13.35
C GLY A 540 -0.88 6.78 12.44
N TYR A 541 -0.38 5.59 12.07
CA TYR A 541 0.71 5.40 11.08
C TYR A 541 0.29 5.84 9.65
N SER A 542 1.26 6.03 8.75
CA SER A 542 0.97 6.28 7.33
C SER A 542 2.02 5.69 6.37
N SER A 543 1.64 4.68 5.60
CA SER A 543 2.27 4.36 4.31
C SER A 543 1.33 4.75 3.17
N LEU A 544 1.87 5.14 2.02
CA LEU A 544 1.09 5.74 0.92
C LEU A 544 0.12 4.78 0.21
N TYR A 545 0.19 3.47 0.51
CA TYR A 545 -0.77 2.48 0.01
C TYR A 545 -1.75 2.05 1.11
N ALA A 546 -1.26 1.81 2.33
CA ALA A 546 -2.11 1.47 3.47
C ALA A 546 -3.07 2.62 3.86
N ALA A 547 -2.74 3.88 3.54
CA ALA A 547 -3.64 5.01 3.76
C ALA A 547 -4.88 4.98 2.86
N GLU A 548 -4.77 4.55 1.59
CA GLU A 548 -5.94 4.33 0.72
C GLU A 548 -6.76 3.16 1.28
N GLU A 549 -6.12 2.01 1.55
CA GLU A 549 -6.79 0.79 2.00
C GLU A 549 -7.46 0.91 3.38
N LEU A 550 -6.78 1.48 4.38
CA LEU A 550 -7.43 1.75 5.67
C LEU A 550 -8.57 2.76 5.49
N SER A 551 -8.47 3.78 4.63
CA SER A 551 -9.56 4.74 4.52
C SER A 551 -10.85 4.12 3.98
N ASP A 552 -10.77 3.14 3.06
CA ASP A 552 -11.96 2.47 2.53
C ASP A 552 -12.49 1.40 3.52
N ILE A 553 -11.61 0.70 4.27
CA ILE A 553 -12.00 -0.26 5.32
C ILE A 553 -12.56 0.44 6.58
N GLU A 554 -11.96 1.54 7.00
CA GLU A 554 -12.35 2.33 8.17
C GLU A 554 -13.62 3.15 7.88
N LYS A 555 -13.83 3.64 6.65
CA LYS A 555 -15.17 4.13 6.23
C LYS A 555 -16.20 3.02 6.31
N ALA A 556 -15.91 1.82 5.79
CA ALA A 556 -16.84 0.70 5.81
C ALA A 556 -17.18 0.19 7.23
N ALA A 557 -16.32 0.45 8.23
CA ALA A 557 -16.59 0.17 9.64
C ALA A 557 -17.25 1.35 10.38
N ASN A 558 -16.88 2.60 10.07
CA ASN A 558 -17.39 3.78 10.76
C ASN A 558 -18.76 4.25 10.24
N HIS A 559 -19.20 3.79 9.05
CA HIS A 559 -20.54 4.11 8.54
C HIS A 559 -21.65 3.48 9.39
N GLU A 560 -21.37 2.38 10.09
CA GLU A 560 -22.30 1.62 10.95
C GLU A 560 -22.29 2.14 12.40
N VAL A 561 -21.17 2.69 12.89
CA VAL A 561 -21.07 3.29 14.24
C VAL A 561 -22.01 4.50 14.40
N ILE A 562 -22.32 5.19 13.30
CA ILE A 562 -23.25 6.33 13.29
C ILE A 562 -24.71 5.84 13.40
N ASP A 563 -25.03 4.63 12.92
CA ASP A 563 -26.38 4.06 12.99
C ASP A 563 -26.69 3.42 14.36
N GLU A 564 -25.70 2.88 15.09
CA GLU A 564 -25.90 2.38 16.46
C GLU A 564 -26.19 3.52 17.46
N ASP A 565 -25.49 4.66 17.37
CA ASP A 565 -25.76 5.82 18.24
C ASP A 565 -27.15 6.43 17.95
N LEU A 566 -27.64 6.40 16.71
CA LEU A 566 -28.91 7.01 16.32
C LEU A 566 -30.15 6.21 16.76
N LEU A 567 -30.01 4.91 17.02
CA LEU A 567 -31.10 4.03 17.46
C LEU A 567 -31.32 4.04 19.00
N LEU A 568 -30.51 4.78 19.76
CA LEU A 568 -30.59 4.83 21.22
C LEU A 568 -31.19 6.13 21.79
N GLU A 569 -31.40 7.17 20.97
CA GLU A 569 -32.06 8.42 21.44
C GLU A 569 -33.60 8.39 21.35
N ASP A 570 -34.21 7.43 20.63
CA ASP A 570 -35.68 7.34 20.43
C ASP A 570 -36.40 6.38 21.42
N LEU A 571 -35.71 5.99 22.52
CA LEU A 571 -36.18 5.06 23.56
C LEU A 571 -35.89 5.52 25.01
N GLY A 572 -35.82 6.83 25.25
CA GLY A 572 -35.54 7.46 26.57
C GLY A 572 -36.65 8.34 27.11
#